data_AF-A0A7W7D5K6-F1
#
_entry.id   AF-A0A7W7D5K6-F1
#
_cell.length_a   1.000
_cell.length_b   1.000
_cell.length_c   1.000
_cell.angle_alpha   90.00
_cell.angle_beta   90.00
_cell.angle_gamma   90.00
#
_symmetry.space_group_name_H-M   'P 1'
#
loop_
_entity.id
_entity.type
_entity.pdbx_description
1 polymer ?
#
loop_
_entity_poly.entity_id
_entity_poly.type
_entity_poly.pdbx_seq_one_letter_code
_entity_poly.pdbx_strand_id
1 'polypeptide(L)' 'MTTIQGPPAAPGRELRCRYRRRNDEMCSNPSLDQSPDALILICVAHAAKVMQLVAEQKAARLGRRRA' A
#
# COMPACT_ATOMS: atom_id res chain seq x y z
N MET A 1 -4.93 -13.60 46.68
CA MET A 1 -5.52 -13.66 45.33
C MET A 1 -4.61 -12.82 44.43
N THR A 2 -3.73 -13.46 43.67
CA THR A 2 -2.71 -12.75 42.87
C THR A 2 -3.13 -12.79 41.42
N THR A 3 -3.54 -11.64 40.87
CA THR A 3 -3.93 -11.50 39.47
C THR A 3 -2.69 -11.42 38.58
N ILE A 4 -2.50 -12.44 37.74
CA ILE A 4 -1.47 -12.45 36.69
C ILE A 4 -2.00 -11.57 35.56
N GLN A 5 -1.46 -10.35 35.44
CA GLN A 5 -1.70 -9.50 34.28
C GLN A 5 -0.92 -10.08 33.09
N GLY A 6 -1.63 -10.48 32.03
CA GLY A 6 -1.02 -10.90 30.78
C GLY A 6 -0.22 -9.75 30.14
N PRO A 7 0.77 -10.06 29.27
CA PRO A 7 1.63 -9.05 28.67
C PRO A 7 0.81 -8.04 27.85
N PRO A 8 1.19 -6.74 27.86
CA PRO A 8 0.51 -5.73 27.06
C PRO A 8 0.64 -6.08 25.57
N ALA A 9 -0.43 -5.86 24.81
CA ALA A 9 -0.42 -6.01 23.35
C ALA A 9 0.77 -5.22 22.78
N ALA A 10 1.67 -5.91 22.08
CA ALA A 10 2.82 -5.28 21.45
C ALA A 10 2.34 -4.11 20.57
N PRO A 11 3.04 -2.96 20.57
CA PRO A 11 2.66 -1.83 19.74
C PRO A 11 2.53 -2.32 18.29
N GLY A 12 1.33 -2.13 17.72
CA GLY A 12 1.01 -2.59 16.37
C GLY A 12 2.10 -2.11 15.42
N ARG A 13 2.83 -3.04 14.80
CA ARG A 13 3.84 -2.67 13.80
C ARG A 13 3.13 -2.00 12.64
N GLU A 14 3.37 -0.70 12.47
CA GLU A 14 2.86 0.05 11.33
C GLU A 14 3.37 -0.61 10.03
N LEU A 15 2.43 -1.03 9.19
CA LEU A 15 2.74 -1.60 7.89
C LEU A 15 3.14 -0.47 6.95
N ARG A 16 4.29 -0.63 6.29
CA ARG A 16 4.83 0.37 5.36
C ARG A 16 4.55 -0.01 3.91
N CYS A 17 4.44 1.02 3.09
CA CYS A 17 4.35 0.86 1.65
C CYS A 17 5.58 0.14 1.09
N ARG A 18 5.34 -0.87 0.24
CA ARG A 18 6.40 -1.66 -0.41
C ARG A 18 6.80 -1.17 -1.81
N TYR A 19 6.35 0.00 -2.22
CA TYR A 19 6.72 0.57 -3.51
C TYR A 19 8.19 1.02 -3.50
N ARG A 20 8.95 0.64 -4.52
CA ARG A 20 10.35 1.07 -4.71
C ARG A 20 10.41 2.37 -5.52
N ARG A 21 11.18 3.33 -5.02
CA ARG A 21 11.51 4.58 -5.72
C ARG A 21 12.53 4.29 -6.82
N ARG A 22 12.82 5.30 -7.65
CA ARG A 22 13.76 5.18 -8.80
C ARG A 22 15.20 4.89 -8.40
N ASN A 23 15.59 5.22 -7.17
CA ASN A 23 16.89 4.96 -6.59
C ASN A 23 16.92 3.65 -5.77
N ASP A 24 16.00 2.73 -6.05
CA ASP A 24 15.82 1.45 -5.33
C ASP A 24 15.43 1.56 -3.84
N GLU A 25 15.26 2.77 -3.31
CA GLU A 25 14.80 2.99 -1.93
C GLU A 25 13.34 2.58 -1.76
N MET A 26 13.03 1.98 -0.61
CA MET A 26 11.65 1.69 -0.25
C MET A 26 10.92 2.95 0.20
N CYS A 27 9.64 3.05 -0.14
CA CYS A 27 8.77 4.07 0.41
C CYS A 27 8.68 3.94 1.94
N SER A 28 8.83 5.06 2.65
CA SER A 28 8.71 5.13 4.11
C SER A 28 7.29 5.39 4.61
N ASN A 29 6.35 5.73 3.72
CA ASN A 29 4.99 6.08 4.10
C ASN A 29 4.21 4.83 4.58
N PRO A 30 3.24 5.01 5.49
CA PRO A 30 2.34 3.93 5.89
C PRO A 30 1.56 3.39 4.69
N SER A 31 1.30 2.09 4.73
CA SER A 31 0.35 1.42 3.84
C SER A 31 -1.07 1.98 4.07
N LEU A 32 -1.88 2.00 3.01
CA LEU A 32 -3.29 2.35 3.08
C LEU A 32 -4.06 1.39 3.99
N ASP A 33 -3.74 0.10 3.91
CA ASP A 33 -4.28 -0.94 4.78
C ASP A 33 -3.23 -1.33 5.84
N GLN A 34 -3.60 -1.17 7.11
CA GLN A 34 -2.80 -1.49 8.29
C GLN A 34 -3.18 -2.84 8.92
N SER A 35 -4.12 -3.57 8.31
CA SER A 35 -4.48 -4.92 8.74
C SER A 35 -3.28 -5.87 8.55
N PRO A 36 -2.99 -6.77 9.49
CA PRO A 36 -1.95 -7.79 9.33
C PRO A 36 -2.18 -8.69 8.10
N ASP A 37 -3.44 -8.81 7.66
CA ASP A 37 -3.84 -9.61 6.50
C ASP A 37 -3.88 -8.81 5.18
N ALA A 38 -3.34 -7.58 5.17
CA ALA A 38 -3.32 -6.73 3.99
C ALA A 38 -2.54 -7.40 2.84
N LEU A 39 -3.25 -7.75 1.76
CA LEU A 39 -2.65 -8.35 0.56
C LEU A 39 -1.80 -7.36 -0.24
N ILE A 40 -2.10 -6.07 -0.13
CA ILE A 40 -1.44 -5.00 -0.89
C ILE A 40 -0.93 -3.95 0.08
N LEU A 41 0.39 -3.75 0.07
CA LEU A 41 1.07 -2.79 0.93
C LEU A 41 1.49 -1.55 0.13
N ILE A 42 0.56 -0.64 -0.11
CA ILE A 42 0.76 0.58 -0.91
C ILE A 42 0.23 1.81 -0.17
N CYS A 43 0.95 2.94 -0.20
CA CYS A 43 0.45 4.19 0.38
C CYS A 43 -0.52 4.90 -0.57
N VAL A 44 -1.29 5.85 -0.04
CA VAL A 44 -2.27 6.66 -0.80
C VAL A 44 -1.66 7.30 -2.05
N ALA A 45 -0.48 7.92 -1.91
CA ALA A 45 0.17 8.63 -3.02
C ALA A 45 0.55 7.69 -4.18
N HIS A 46 1.11 6.52 -3.87
CA HIS A 46 1.44 5.53 -4.90
C HIS A 46 0.19 4.89 -5.49
N ALA A 47 -0.85 4.63 -4.69
CA ALA A 47 -2.12 4.12 -5.18
C ALA A 47 -2.78 5.07 -6.18
N ALA A 48 -2.84 6.37 -5.86
CA ALA A 48 -3.35 7.39 -6.77
C ALA A 48 -2.58 7.42 -8.10
N LYS A 49 -1.24 7.33 -8.04
CA LYS A 49 -0.41 7.31 -9.25
C LYS A 49 -0.66 6.07 -10.11
N VAL A 50 -0.80 4.90 -9.49
CA VAL A 50 -1.15 3.65 -10.20
C VAL A 50 -2.51 3.77 -10.87
N MET A 51 -3.52 4.31 -10.18
CA MET A 51 -4.85 4.51 -10.75
C MET A 51 -4.82 5.45 -11.96
N GLN A 52 -4.03 6.54 -11.89
CA GLN A 52 -3.83 7.43 -13.02
C GLN A 52 -3.25 6.69 -14.24
N LEU A 53 -2.17 5.92 -14.03
CA LEU A 53 -1.53 5.15 -15.11
C LEU A 53 -2.48 4.11 -15.73
N VAL A 54 -3.31 3.46 -14.90
CA VAL A 54 -4.33 2.53 -15.39
C VAL A 54 -5.38 3.24 -16.24
N ALA A 55 -5.82 4.43 -15.85
CA ALA A 55 -6.77 5.22 -16.63
C ALA A 55 -6.19 5.62 -18.00
N GLU A 56 -4.95 6.10 -18.03
CA GLU A 56 -4.23 6.46 -19.26
C GLU A 56 -4.10 5.25 -20.21
N GLN A 57 -3.74 4.08 -19.68
CA GLN A 57 -3.63 2.84 -20.45
C GLN A 57 -4.98 2.37 -21.01
N LYS A 58 -6.07 2.50 -20.23
CA LYS A 58 -7.42 2.18 -20.70
C LYS A 58 -7.83 3.09 -21.84
N ALA A 59 -7.60 4.40 -21.71
CA ALA A 59 -7.89 5.38 -22.75
C ALA A 59 -7.10 5.09 -24.05
N ALA A 60 -5.80 4.80 -23.94
CA ALA A 60 -4.95 4.47 -25.08
C ALA A 60 -5.40 3.18 -25.80
N ARG A 61 -5.86 2.17 -25.06
CA ARG A 61 -6.36 0.91 -25.63
C ARG A 61 -7.72 1.08 -26.33
N LEU A 62 -8.59 1.95 -25.81
CA LEU A 62 -9.86 2.29 -26.45
C LEU A 62 -9.64 3.02 -27.78
N GLY A 63 -8.66 3.93 -27.84
CA GLY A 63 -8.28 4.64 -29.08
C GLY A 63 -7.76 3.71 -30.19
N ARG A 64 -6.99 2.66 -29.83
CA ARG A 64 -6.45 1.69 -30.81
C ARG A 64 -7.47 0.67 -31.34
N ARG A 65 -8.66 0.56 -30.73
CA ARG A 65 -9.71 -0.37 -31.16
C ARG A 65 -10.69 0.24 -32.17
N ARG A 66 -10.52 1.53 -32.50
CA ARG A 66 -11.37 2.29 -33.44
C ARG A 66 -10.63 2.70 -34.72
N ALA A 67 -9.41 2.20 -34.94
CA ALA A 67 -8.61 2.41 -36.14
C ALA A 67 -8.60 1.13 -36.99
#